data_AF-A0A9D0XUG0-F1
#
_entry.id   AF-A0A9D0XUG0-F1
#
_cell.length_a   1.000
_cell.length_b   1.000
_cell.length_c   1.000
_cell.angle_alpha   90.00
_cell.angle_beta   90.00
_cell.angle_gamma   90.00
#
_symmetry.space_group_name_H-M   'P 1'
#
loop_
_entity.id
_entity.type
_entity.pdbx_description
1 polymer ?
#
loop_
_entity_poly.entity_id
_entity_poly.type
_entity_poly.pdbx_seq_one_letter_code
_entity_poly.pdbx_strand_id
1 'polypeptide(L)'
;IIGIVTEVSIFYFSEYQELLKKKLSTSQALIQAGVNRFRPILMTTLAAILALTPLAIALGQGSEMQQPLAIAIISGLIIQIPLVIIVMPTVYTVLSRKK
;
A
#
# COMPACT_ATOMS: atom_id res chain seq x y z
N ILE A 1 5.38 8.83 -4.18
CA ILE A 1 4.91 7.42 -4.20
C ILE A 1 5.83 6.49 -3.43
N ILE A 2 7.12 6.37 -3.77
CA ILE A 2 8.06 5.45 -3.12
C ILE A 2 7.98 5.53 -1.58
N GLY A 3 8.01 6.73 -0.99
CA GLY A 3 7.88 6.91 0.46
C GLY A 3 6.58 6.35 1.06
N ILE A 4 5.44 6.59 0.41
CA ILE A 4 4.11 6.11 0.85
C ILE A 4 4.08 4.57 0.82
N VAL A 5 4.60 3.98 -0.26
CA VAL A 5 4.69 2.52 -0.40
C VAL A 5 5.58 1.92 0.69
N THR A 6 6.73 2.55 0.97
CA THR A 6 7.65 2.12 2.03
C THR A 6 6.99 2.20 3.40
N GLU A 7 6.31 3.30 3.73
CA GLU A 7 5.60 3.46 5.00
C GLU A 7 4.55 2.37 5.21
N VAL A 8 3.69 2.15 4.21
CA VAL A 8 2.67 1.10 4.24
C VAL A 8 3.30 -0.30 4.40
N SER A 9 4.43 -0.53 3.73
CA SER A 9 5.18 -1.79 3.83
C SER A 9 5.78 -2.01 5.23
N ILE A 10 6.32 -0.95 5.84
CA ILE A 10 6.85 -1.01 7.21
C ILE A 10 5.74 -1.35 8.20
N PHE A 11 4.57 -0.71 8.08
CA PHE A 11 3.42 -1.01 8.94
C PHE A 11 2.91 -2.43 8.77
N TYR A 12 2.87 -2.94 7.54
CA TYR A 12 2.54 -4.34 7.26
C TYR A 12 3.52 -5.29 7.97
N PHE A 13 4.82 -5.04 7.83
CA PHE A 13 5.83 -5.91 8.43
C PHE A 13 5.86 -5.83 9.95
N SER A 14 5.58 -4.64 10.51
CA SER A 14 5.43 -4.44 11.94
C SER A 14 4.27 -5.27 12.51
N GLU A 15 3.11 -5.26 11.85
CA GLU A 15 1.96 -6.10 12.21
C GLU A 15 2.30 -7.60 12.15
N TYR A 16 2.96 -8.02 11.07
CA TYR A 16 3.42 -9.39 10.91
C TYR A 16 4.33 -9.83 12.06
N GLN A 17 5.31 -9.00 12.45
CA GLN A 17 6.17 -9.31 13.60
C GLN A 17 5.40 -9.39 14.91
N GLU A 18 4.38 -8.54 15.11
CA GLU A 18 3.54 -8.59 16.29
C GLU A 18 2.73 -9.89 16.36
N LEU A 19 2.19 -10.34 15.23
CA LEU A 19 1.45 -11.60 15.12
C LEU A 19 2.34 -12.83 15.35
N LEU A 20 3.60 -12.79 14.92
CA LEU A 20 4.58 -13.83 15.27
C LEU A 20 4.82 -13.91 16.78
N LYS A 21 4.93 -12.76 17.47
CA LYS A 21 5.06 -12.73 18.95
C LYS A 21 3.85 -13.34 19.65
N LYS A 22 2.68 -13.29 19.03
CA LYS A 22 1.44 -13.95 19.47
C LYS A 22 1.39 -15.46 19.16
N LYS A 23 2.51 -16.07 18.76
CA LYS A 23 2.66 -17.50 18.44
C LYS A 23 1.84 -17.99 17.23
N LEU A 24 1.45 -17.09 16.31
CA LEU A 24 0.88 -17.52 15.04
C LEU A 24 1.95 -18.15 14.14
N SER A 25 1.55 -19.12 13.31
CA SER A 25 2.44 -19.64 12.27
C SER A 25 2.76 -18.54 11.24
N THR A 26 3.95 -18.59 10.62
CA THR A 26 4.40 -17.59 9.64
C THR A 26 3.38 -17.34 8.52
N SER A 27 2.79 -18.40 7.98
CA SER A 27 1.78 -18.29 6.92
C SER A 27 0.51 -17.58 7.40
N GLN A 28 0.00 -17.95 8.59
CA GLN A 28 -1.17 -17.30 9.18
C GLN A 28 -0.89 -15.84 9.55
N ALA A 29 0.29 -15.55 10.10
CA ALA A 29 0.69 -14.19 10.47
C ALA A 29 0.77 -13.27 9.24
N LEU A 30 1.29 -13.75 8.11
CA LEU A 30 1.32 -12.98 6.86
C LEU A 30 -0.10 -12.67 6.35
N ILE A 31 -0.97 -13.66 6.30
CA ILE A 31 -2.35 -13.47 5.83
C ILE A 31 -3.10 -12.50 6.75
N GLN A 32 -3.00 -12.71 8.07
CA GLN A 32 -3.68 -11.88 9.05
C GLN A 32 -3.15 -10.44 9.07
N ALA A 33 -1.84 -10.24 8.88
CA ALA A 33 -1.27 -8.90 8.74
C ALA A 33 -1.85 -8.17 7.53
N GLY A 34 -1.99 -8.85 6.39
CA GLY A 34 -2.64 -8.31 5.20
C GLY A 34 -4.09 -7.94 5.42
N VAL A 35 -4.88 -8.79 6.07
CA VAL A 35 -6.28 -8.52 6.40
C VAL A 35 -6.41 -7.32 7.33
N ASN A 36 -5.59 -7.25 8.39
CA ASN A 36 -5.62 -6.16 9.36
C ASN A 36 -5.25 -4.82 8.73
N ARG A 37 -4.31 -4.82 7.79
CA ARG A 37 -3.79 -3.60 7.15
C ARG A 37 -4.56 -3.19 5.90
N PHE A 38 -5.35 -4.07 5.30
CA PHE A 38 -6.15 -3.75 4.11
C PHE A 38 -7.05 -2.53 4.32
N ARG A 39 -7.78 -2.48 5.44
CA ARG A 39 -8.67 -1.37 5.78
C ARG A 39 -7.92 -0.03 5.86
N PRO A 40 -6.84 0.09 6.67
CA PRO A 40 -5.99 1.29 6.68
C PRO A 40 -5.42 1.69 5.31
N ILE A 41 -4.89 0.72 4.54
CA ILE A 41 -4.29 0.99 3.22
C ILE A 41 -5.32 1.55 2.24
N LEU A 42 -6.52 0.97 2.24
CA LEU A 42 -7.62 1.50 1.44
C LEU A 42 -8.03 2.89 1.88
N MET A 43 -8.15 3.13 3.19
CA MET A 43 -8.55 4.44 3.72
C MET A 43 -7.61 5.55 3.24
N THR A 44 -6.29 5.36 3.36
CA THR A 44 -5.30 6.36 2.95
C THR A 44 -5.27 6.52 1.43
N THR A 45 -5.38 5.42 0.69
CA THR A 45 -5.40 5.45 -0.79
C THR A 45 -6.63 6.20 -1.30
N LEU A 46 -7.82 5.91 -0.78
CA LEU A 46 -9.06 6.57 -1.17
C LEU A 46 -9.05 8.06 -0.80
N ALA A 47 -8.58 8.41 0.39
CA ALA A 47 -8.46 9.81 0.80
C ALA A 47 -7.55 10.61 -0.15
N ALA A 48 -6.39 10.04 -0.51
CA ALA A 48 -5.45 10.68 -1.43
C ALA A 48 -6.01 10.78 -2.86
N ILE A 49 -6.70 9.73 -3.35
CA ILE A 49 -7.35 9.77 -4.66
C ILE A 49 -8.40 10.88 -4.67
N LEU A 50 -9.31 10.93 -3.70
CA LEU A 50 -10.36 11.94 -3.63
C LEU A 50 -9.80 13.36 -3.55
N ALA A 51 -8.72 13.57 -2.79
CA ALA A 51 -8.06 14.87 -2.71
C ALA A 51 -7.44 15.31 -4.05
N LEU A 52 -6.94 14.36 -4.84
CA LEU A 52 -6.29 14.61 -6.13
C LEU A 52 -7.25 14.57 -7.32
N THR A 53 -8.46 14.01 -7.16
CA THR A 53 -9.45 13.87 -8.24
C THR A 53 -9.70 15.18 -8.99
N PRO A 54 -9.99 16.33 -8.35
CA PRO A 54 -10.28 17.57 -9.07
C PRO A 54 -9.12 18.03 -9.95
N LEU A 55 -7.89 17.83 -9.46
CA LEU A 55 -6.66 18.17 -10.16
C LEU A 55 -6.40 17.23 -11.35
N ALA A 56 -6.71 15.93 -11.18
CA ALA A 56 -6.56 14.92 -12.21
C ALA A 56 -7.53 15.12 -13.40
N ILE A 57 -8.72 15.68 -13.16
CA ILE A 57 -9.68 16.02 -14.21
C ILE A 57 -9.56 17.49 -14.70
N ALA A 58 -8.47 18.18 -14.36
CA ALA A 58 -8.18 19.55 -14.78
C ALA A 58 -9.30 20.56 -14.46
N LEU A 59 -10.00 20.38 -13.33
CA LEU A 59 -10.99 21.36 -12.88
C LEU A 59 -10.27 22.59 -12.31
N GLY A 60 -10.17 23.65 -13.10
CA GLY A 60 -9.67 24.97 -12.68
C GLY A 60 -8.60 25.56 -13.60
N GLN A 61 -8.53 26.89 -13.66
CA GLN A 61 -7.49 27.59 -14.44
C GLN A 61 -6.09 27.28 -13.89
N GLY A 62 -5.16 26.89 -14.78
CA GLY A 62 -3.78 26.57 -14.42
C GLY A 62 -3.55 25.12 -13.91
N SER A 63 -4.58 24.27 -13.93
CA SER A 63 -4.48 22.87 -13.52
C SER A 63 -3.71 21.97 -14.50
N GLU A 64 -3.53 22.41 -15.75
CA GLU A 64 -2.87 21.63 -16.83
C GLU A 64 -1.45 21.20 -16.47
N MET A 65 -0.71 22.01 -15.72
CA MET A 65 0.67 21.69 -15.31
C MET A 65 0.70 20.62 -14.21
N GLN A 66 -0.31 20.58 -13.34
CA GLN A 66 -0.38 19.69 -12.19
C GLN A 66 -1.19 18.42 -12.45
N GLN A 67 -2.04 18.42 -13.48
CA GLN A 67 -2.82 17.27 -13.91
C GLN A 67 -1.95 16.00 -14.14
N PRO A 68 -0.85 16.03 -14.90
CA PRO A 68 -0.03 14.83 -15.11
C PRO A 68 0.60 14.32 -13.81
N LEU A 69 0.94 15.22 -12.88
CA LEU A 69 1.46 14.85 -11.57
C LEU A 69 0.39 14.13 -10.74
N ALA A 70 -0.84 14.65 -10.71
CA ALA A 70 -1.96 14.04 -10.00
C ALA A 70 -2.28 12.64 -10.55
N ILE A 71 -2.32 12.48 -11.88
CA ILE A 71 -2.55 11.19 -12.54
C ILE A 71 -1.42 10.18 -12.21
N ALA A 72 -0.17 10.62 -12.22
CA ALA A 72 0.98 9.77 -11.87
C ALA A 72 0.92 9.30 -10.40
N ILE A 73 0.48 10.17 -9.48
CA ILE A 73 0.33 9.80 -8.08
C ILE A 73 -0.83 8.81 -7.90
N ILE A 74 -2.00 9.09 -8.46
CA ILE A 74 -3.19 8.21 -8.36
C ILE A 74 -2.88 6.81 -8.90
N SER A 75 -2.27 6.72 -10.07
CA SER A 75 -1.91 5.42 -10.66
C SER A 75 -0.92 4.65 -9.78
N GLY A 76 0.09 5.31 -9.21
CA GLY A 76 1.02 4.70 -8.26
C GLY A 76 0.32 4.19 -6.99
N LEU A 77 -0.64 4.93 -6.45
CA LEU A 77 -1.43 4.52 -5.27
C LEU A 77 -2.33 3.33 -5.56
N ILE A 78 -2.92 3.23 -6.76
CA ILE A 78 -3.72 2.07 -7.15
C ILE A 78 -2.84 0.83 -7.24
N ILE A 79 -1.66 0.95 -7.86
CA ILE A 79 -0.70 -0.16 -8.04
C ILE A 79 -0.13 -0.63 -6.69
N GLN A 80 0.00 0.25 -5.69
CA GLN A 80 0.59 -0.14 -4.41
C GLN A 80 -0.22 -1.17 -3.63
N ILE A 81 -1.55 -1.19 -3.78
CA ILE A 81 -2.45 -2.06 -2.99
C ILE A 81 -2.11 -3.54 -3.24
N PRO A 82 -2.16 -4.06 -4.48
CA PRO A 82 -1.76 -5.44 -4.75
C PRO A 82 -0.27 -5.66 -4.50
N LEU A 83 0.58 -4.64 -4.69
CA LEU A 83 2.01 -4.75 -4.44
C LEU A 83 2.29 -5.08 -2.96
N VAL A 84 1.65 -4.39 -2.02
CA VAL A 84 1.88 -4.66 -0.59
C VAL A 84 1.13 -5.91 -0.13
N ILE A 85 -0.09 -6.16 -0.60
CA ILE A 85 -0.91 -7.24 -0.05
C ILE A 85 -0.61 -8.60 -0.66
N ILE A 86 -0.16 -8.64 -1.92
CA ILE A 86 0.11 -9.90 -2.63
C ILE A 86 1.61 -10.08 -2.81
N VAL A 87 2.30 -9.06 -3.35
CA VAL A 87 3.72 -9.23 -3.71
C VAL A 87 4.60 -9.34 -2.48
N MET A 88 4.39 -8.53 -1.44
CA MET A 88 5.19 -8.65 -0.20
C MET A 88 5.13 -10.01 0.49
N PRO A 89 3.95 -10.59 0.82
CA PRO A 89 3.92 -11.90 1.46
C PRO A 89 4.47 -13.00 0.56
N THR A 90 4.28 -12.89 -0.76
CA THR A 90 4.83 -13.85 -1.72
C THR A 90 6.36 -13.79 -1.73
N VAL A 91 6.93 -12.60 -1.87
CA VAL A 91 8.38 -12.37 -1.86
C VAL A 91 8.99 -12.84 -0.54
N TYR A 92 8.36 -12.50 0.59
CA TYR A 92 8.84 -12.90 1.90
C TYR A 92 8.79 -14.43 2.07
N THR A 93 7.72 -15.09 1.65
CA THR A 93 7.60 -16.56 1.73
C THR A 93 8.66 -17.26 0.87
N VAL A 94 8.94 -16.75 -0.33
CA VAL A 94 9.98 -17.29 -1.21
C VAL A 94 11.37 -17.10 -0.60
N LEU A 95 11.64 -15.92 -0.03
CA LEU A 95 12.92 -15.64 0.63
C LEU A 95 13.09 -16.46 1.92
N SER A 96 12.04 -16.65 2.71
CA SER A 96 12.12 -17.42 3.96
C SER A 96 12.28 -18.93 3.72
N ARG A 97 11.79 -19.46 2.59
CA ARG A 97 11.98 -20.88 2.20
C ARG A 97 13.41 -21.21 1.76
N LYS A 98 14.19 -20.21 1.36
CA LYS A 98 15.58 -20.38 0.90
C LYS A 98 16.61 -20.33 2.04
N LYS A 99 16.17 -20.13 3.27
CA LYS A 99 17.00 -20.15 4.49
C LYS A 99 16.66 -21.38 5.32
#